data_AF-A0A7Y1URI9-F1
#
_entry.id   AF-A0A7Y1URI9-F1
#
_cell.length_a   1.000
_cell.length_b   1.000
_cell.length_c   1.000
_cell.angle_alpha   90.00
_cell.angle_beta   90.00
_cell.angle_gamma   90.00
#
_symmetry.space_group_name_H-M   'P 1'
#
loop_
_entity.id
_entity.type
_entity.pdbx_description
1 polymer ?
#
loop_
_entity_poly.entity_id
_entity_poly.type
_entity_poly.pdbx_seq_one_letter_code
_entity_poly.pdbx_strand_id
1 'polypeptide(L)' 'MPRPKKGPRFGGSPSHHRHMMSNLAASLFWEGRIETTLSRAKVLRPYAEKLITKARDGS' A
#
# COMPACT_ATOMS: atom_id res chain seq x y z
N MET A 1 3.08 8.68 -6.61
CA MET A 1 2.43 7.36 -6.42
C MET A 1 3.27 6.24 -7.05
N PRO A 2 3.12 4.96 -6.64
CA PRO A 2 3.69 3.82 -7.35
C PRO A 2 3.15 3.74 -8.79
N ARG A 3 3.84 3.00 -9.67
CA ARG A 3 3.32 2.75 -11.03
C ARG A 3 1.93 2.08 -10.92
N PRO A 4 0.89 2.61 -11.61
CA PRO A 4 -0.43 2.01 -11.57
C PRO A 4 -0.37 0.55 -12.02
N LYS A 5 -1.13 -0.32 -11.34
CA LYS A 5 -1.24 -1.73 -11.72
C LYS A 5 -1.83 -1.84 -13.13
N LYS A 6 -1.18 -2.61 -14.01
CA LYS A 6 -1.75 -3.01 -15.31
C LYS A 6 -2.83 -4.09 -15.06
N GLY A 7 -4.03 -3.87 -15.57
CA GLY A 7 -5.18 -4.77 -15.38
C GLY A 7 -6.07 -4.42 -14.17
N PRO A 8 -6.97 -5.34 -13.77
CA PRO A 8 -7.97 -5.08 -12.74
C PRO A 8 -7.35 -4.67 -11.40
N ARG A 9 -7.89 -3.58 -10.84
CA ARG A 9 -7.53 -3.06 -9.53
C ARG A 9 -8.13 -3.95 -8.45
N PHE A 10 -7.46 -4.03 -7.30
CA PHE A 10 -8.08 -4.64 -6.13
C PHE A 10 -9.33 -3.86 -5.70
N GLY A 11 -10.41 -4.58 -5.41
CA GLY A 11 -11.67 -3.98 -4.99
C GLY A 11 -12.51 -3.38 -6.12
N GLY A 12 -12.16 -3.61 -7.39
CA GLY A 12 -12.95 -3.24 -8.57
C GLY A 12 -12.90 -1.76 -8.96
N SER A 13 -12.70 -0.84 -8.02
CA SER A 13 -12.63 0.60 -8.28
C SER A 13 -11.29 1.23 -7.88
N PRO A 14 -10.90 2.37 -8.49
CA PRO A 14 -9.69 3.10 -8.09
C PRO A 14 -9.74 3.70 -6.68
N SER A 15 -10.93 4.04 -6.18
CA SER A 15 -11.11 4.53 -4.80
C SER A 15 -10.91 3.40 -3.80
N HIS A 16 -11.58 2.26 -4.00
CA HIS A 16 -11.46 1.11 -3.11
C HIS A 16 -10.02 0.59 -3.02
N HIS A 17 -9.32 0.50 -4.16
CA HIS A 17 -7.90 0.15 -4.15
C HIS A 17 -7.07 1.07 -3.25
N ARG A 18 -7.29 2.38 -3.35
CA ARG A 18 -6.54 3.37 -2.55
C ARG A 18 -6.81 3.21 -1.06
N HIS A 19 -8.08 3.08 -0.66
CA HIS A 19 -8.43 2.84 0.74
C HIS A 19 -7.85 1.52 1.27
N MET A 20 -7.90 0.45 0.47
CA MET A 20 -7.36 -0.84 0.87
C MET A 20 -5.84 -0.77 1.08
N MET A 21 -5.09 -0.10 0.19
CA MET A 21 -3.64 0.09 0.36
C MET A 21 -3.32 0.97 1.57
N SER A 22 -4.11 2.01 1.81
CA SER A 22 -3.98 2.90 2.98
C SER A 22 -4.14 2.12 4.29
N ASN A 23 -5.20 1.31 4.39
CA ASN A 23 -5.50 0.55 5.60
C ASN A 23 -4.45 -0.54 5.86
N LEU A 24 -3.96 -1.21 4.81
CA LEU A 24 -2.89 -2.19 4.95
C LEU A 24 -1.56 -1.54 5.38
N ALA A 25 -1.23 -0.37 4.86
CA ALA A 25 -0.03 0.35 5.28
C ALA A 25 -0.14 0.80 6.74
N ALA A 26 -1.29 1.33 7.16
CA ALA A 26 -1.54 1.72 8.55
C ALA A 26 -1.38 0.52 9.50
N SER A 27 -1.99 -0.62 9.17
CA SER A 27 -1.87 -1.85 9.97
C SER A 27 -0.42 -2.36 10.02
N LEU A 28 0.31 -2.28 8.90
CA LEU A 28 1.72 -2.66 8.86
C LEU A 28 2.59 -1.79 9.77
N PHE A 29 2.34 -0.48 9.83
CA PHE A 29 3.11 0.41 10.71
C PHE A 29 2.75 0.25 12.18
N TRP A 30 1.49 -0.10 12.49
CA TRP A 30 1.06 -0.31 13.86
C TRP A 30 1.59 -1.62 14.46
N GLU A 31 1.49 -2.71 13.69
CA GLU A 31 1.83 -4.05 14.17
C GLU A 31 3.25 -4.49 13.82
N GLY A 32 3.95 -3.75 12.96
CA GLY A 32 5.30 -4.08 12.47
C GLY A 32 5.37 -5.27 11.49
N ARG A 33 4.37 -6.15 11.47
CA ARG A 33 4.21 -7.24 10.49
C ARG A 33 2.73 -7.55 10.29
N ILE A 34 2.34 -7.80 9.04
CA ILE A 34 0.98 -8.25 8.70
C ILE A 34 1.01 -9.46 7.78
N GLU A 35 0.00 -10.31 7.90
CA GLU A 35 -0.27 -11.39 6.95
C GLU A 35 -1.31 -10.92 5.92
N THR A 36 -0.99 -11.08 4.64
CA THR A 36 -1.89 -10.70 3.55
C THR A 36 -1.61 -11.54 2.31
N THR A 37 -2.45 -11.40 1.28
CA THR A 37 -2.25 -12.14 0.04
C THR A 37 -0.99 -11.67 -0.68
N LEU A 38 -0.27 -12.61 -1.30
CA LEU A 38 1.00 -12.35 -1.99
C LEU A 38 0.89 -11.19 -3.01
N SER A 39 -0.21 -11.13 -3.75
CA SER A 39 -0.44 -10.07 -4.74
C SER A 39 -0.61 -8.69 -4.10
N ARG A 40 -1.28 -8.60 -2.95
CA ARG A 40 -1.42 -7.35 -2.18
C ARG A 40 -0.08 -6.95 -1.56
N ALA A 41 0.64 -7.89 -0.96
CA ALA A 41 1.97 -7.64 -0.38
C ALA A 41 2.94 -7.07 -1.42
N LYS A 42 3.01 -7.67 -2.62
CA LYS A 42 3.87 -7.18 -3.71
C LYS A 42 3.60 -5.72 -4.10
N VAL A 43 2.34 -5.31 -4.09
CA VAL A 43 1.91 -3.94 -4.43
C VAL A 43 2.09 -2.98 -3.23
N LEU A 44 1.92 -3.47 -2.01
CA LEU A 44 2.06 -2.69 -0.78
C LEU A 44 3.50 -2.23 -0.54
N ARG A 45 4.52 -3.04 -0.86
CA ARG A 45 5.95 -2.70 -0.65
C ARG A 45 6.34 -1.31 -1.17
N PRO A 46 6.23 -1.00 -2.49
CA PRO A 46 6.61 0.31 -3.01
C PRO A 46 5.66 1.43 -2.56
N TYR A 47 4.49 1.11 -2.01
CA TYR A 47 3.58 2.09 -1.41
C TYR A 47 4.06 2.49 -0.01
N ALA A 48 4.34 1.49 0.85
CA ALA A 48 4.83 1.69 2.20
C ALA A 48 6.23 2.34 2.21
N GLU A 49 7.15 1.91 1.34
CA GLU A 49 8.49 2.51 1.23
C GLU A 49 8.43 4.02 0.95
N LYS A 50 7.54 4.47 0.05
CA LYS A 50 7.37 5.90 -0.24
C LYS A 50 6.82 6.68 0.95
N LEU A 51 5.98 6.07 1.77
CA LEU A 51 5.49 6.70 3.00
C LEU A 51 6.62 6.86 4.01
N ILE A 52 7.49 5.85 4.14
CA ILE A 52 8.68 5.90 4.99
C ILE A 52 9.65 6.99 4.51
N THR A 53 9.91 7.10 3.19
CA THR A 53 10.76 8.16 2.63
C THR A 53 10.22 9.54 2.96
N LYS A 54 8.91 9.77 2.75
CA LYS A 54 8.25 11.04 3.08
C LYS A 54 8.32 11.38 4.57
N ALA A 55 8.07 10.39 5.43
CA ALA A 55 8.16 10.55 6.87
C ALA A 55 9.59 10.91 7.31
N ARG A 56 10.61 10.36 6.64
CA ARG A 56 12.02 10.70 6.88
C ARG A 56 12.37 12.10 6.42
N ASP A 57 11.91 12.51 5.24
CA ASP A 57 12.20 13.84 4.67
C ASP A 57 11.44 14.97 5.38
N GLY A 58 10.37 14.64 6.11
CA GLY A 58 9.53 15.62 6.83
C GLY A 58 8.54 16.39 5.95
N SER A 59 8.17 15.83 4.78
CA SER A 59 7.28 16.45 3.78
C SER A 59 6.18 15.55 3.18
#